data_AF-A0A8T6G8F6-F1
#
_entry.id   AF-A0A8T6G8F6-F1
#
_cell.length_a   1.000
_cell.length_b   1.000
_cell.length_c   1.000
_cell.angle_alpha   90.00
_cell.angle_beta   90.00
_cell.angle_gamma   90.00
#
_symmetry.space_group_name_H-M   'P 1'
#
loop_
_entity.id
_entity.type
_entity.pdbx_description
1 polymer ?
#
loop_
_entity_poly.entity_id
_entity_poly.type
_entity_poly.pdbx_seq_one_letter_code
_entity_poly.pdbx_strand_id
1 'polypeptide(L)'
;MQTPQIADQLRAMANSGTRVPGFRGKVMVDADSLLNMSNQLGNIDMSDDVREAGEVIRMKESILNQAYLEAKRIRTSAEEESHKLTDQAEAEYHSKVGESSVLKRAEELSQEMQEQAGYESQQVLQEAQRKAYRIISEAENVSLARRDGADSYAREVLFNLEEQLADILSQVRRGIDALNLEVEASKRQQQQNGAHSNGAHANGVQSNGVAVA
;
A
#
# COMPACT_ATOMS: atom_id res chain seq x y z
N MET A 1 -18.23 54.67 -77.10
CA MET A 1 -18.71 56.07 -77.18
C MET A 1 -19.79 56.33 -78.27
N GLN A 2 -20.43 55.32 -78.88
CA GLN A 2 -21.41 55.53 -79.97
C GLN A 2 -22.89 55.60 -79.51
N THR A 3 -23.19 55.20 -78.28
CA THR A 3 -24.56 55.14 -77.73
C THR A 3 -25.28 56.50 -77.58
N PRO A 4 -24.65 57.60 -77.11
CA PRO A 4 -25.34 58.89 -77.07
C PRO A 4 -25.60 59.45 -78.47
N GLN A 5 -24.72 59.19 -79.44
CA GLN A 5 -24.87 59.66 -80.82
C GLN A 5 -26.07 59.02 -81.52
N ILE A 6 -26.29 57.71 -81.35
CA ILE A 6 -27.46 57.04 -81.93
C ILE A 6 -28.76 57.56 -81.28
N ALA A 7 -28.76 57.74 -79.96
CA ALA A 7 -29.92 58.29 -79.24
C ALA A 7 -30.25 59.73 -79.68
N ASP A 8 -29.23 60.56 -79.90
CA ASP A 8 -29.39 61.92 -80.37
C ASP A 8 -29.84 61.99 -81.84
N GLN A 9 -29.35 61.10 -82.71
CA GLN A 9 -29.83 61.01 -84.10
C GLN A 9 -31.29 60.51 -84.16
N LEU A 10 -31.70 59.60 -83.27
CA LEU A 10 -33.07 59.10 -83.20
C LEU A 10 -34.03 60.22 -82.73
N ARG A 11 -33.58 61.06 -81.78
CA ARG A 11 -34.28 62.30 -81.40
C ARG A 11 -34.31 63.33 -82.54
N ALA A 12 -33.23 63.46 -83.30
CA ALA A 12 -33.16 64.38 -84.43
C ALA A 12 -34.17 63.97 -85.52
N MET A 13 -34.23 62.70 -85.92
CA MET A 13 -35.23 62.20 -86.87
C MET A 13 -36.66 62.37 -86.38
N ALA A 14 -36.91 62.16 -85.09
CA ALA A 14 -38.23 62.40 -84.50
C ALA A 14 -38.65 63.88 -84.55
N ASN A 15 -37.68 64.82 -84.57
CA ASN A 15 -37.95 66.26 -84.60
C ASN A 15 -37.89 66.89 -86.00
N SER A 16 -37.12 66.32 -86.94
CA SER A 16 -36.90 66.86 -88.29
C SER A 16 -37.66 66.14 -89.39
N GLY A 17 -38.23 64.96 -89.12
CA GLY A 17 -38.97 64.20 -90.12
C GLY A 17 -40.25 64.90 -90.60
N THR A 18 -40.67 64.58 -91.81
CA THR A 18 -41.86 65.16 -92.44
C THR A 18 -43.11 64.81 -91.61
N ARG A 19 -43.72 65.83 -91.00
CA ARG A 19 -44.94 65.65 -90.21
C ARG A 19 -46.12 65.37 -91.14
N VAL A 20 -46.86 64.28 -90.90
CA VAL A 20 -47.91 63.85 -91.82
C VAL A 20 -49.15 64.73 -91.65
N PRO A 21 -49.64 65.41 -92.71
CA PRO A 21 -50.84 66.23 -92.65
C PRO A 21 -52.06 65.41 -92.19
N GLY A 22 -52.88 65.96 -91.29
CA GLY A 22 -54.07 65.29 -90.74
C GLY A 22 -53.82 64.39 -89.52
N PHE A 23 -52.57 64.03 -89.23
CA PHE A 23 -52.21 63.17 -88.09
C PHE A 23 -51.33 63.93 -87.09
N ARG A 24 -51.96 64.57 -86.10
CA ARG A 24 -51.24 65.33 -85.05
C ARG A 24 -50.27 64.42 -84.30
N GLY A 25 -49.02 64.89 -84.17
CA GLY A 25 -47.96 64.21 -83.42
C GLY A 25 -47.25 63.06 -84.15
N LYS A 26 -47.70 62.64 -85.34
CA LYS A 26 -47.03 61.60 -86.12
C LYS A 26 -46.02 62.21 -87.09
N VAL A 27 -44.84 61.62 -87.14
CA VAL A 27 -43.75 61.99 -88.05
C VAL A 27 -43.49 60.80 -88.95
N MET A 28 -43.42 61.04 -90.26
CA MET A 28 -43.05 60.01 -91.23
C MET A 28 -41.55 59.83 -91.16
N VAL A 29 -41.14 58.60 -90.89
CA VAL A 29 -39.72 58.23 -90.82
C VAL A 29 -39.43 57.29 -91.97
N ASP A 30 -38.29 57.51 -92.61
CA ASP A 30 -37.78 56.69 -93.68
C ASP A 30 -37.43 55.28 -93.14
N ALA A 31 -37.98 54.25 -93.79
CA ALA A 31 -37.88 52.86 -93.33
C ALA A 31 -36.43 52.34 -93.42
N ASP A 32 -35.70 52.73 -94.46
CA ASP A 32 -34.30 52.34 -94.65
C ASP A 32 -33.40 52.99 -93.59
N SER A 33 -33.70 54.24 -93.22
CA SER A 33 -33.01 54.97 -92.15
C SER A 33 -33.26 54.34 -90.77
N LEU A 34 -34.49 53.89 -90.47
CA LEU A 34 -34.79 53.14 -89.24
C LEU A 34 -34.10 51.78 -89.22
N LEU A 35 -34.08 51.06 -90.34
CA LEU A 35 -33.39 49.77 -90.45
C LEU A 35 -31.88 49.93 -90.26
N ASN A 36 -31.27 50.95 -90.84
CA ASN A 36 -29.86 51.26 -90.65
C ASN A 36 -29.52 51.57 -89.18
N MET A 37 -30.38 52.33 -88.49
CA MET A 37 -30.22 52.54 -87.04
C MET A 37 -30.45 51.29 -86.22
N SER A 38 -31.46 50.48 -86.55
CA SER A 38 -31.71 49.20 -85.88
C SER A 38 -30.50 48.27 -86.02
N ASN A 39 -29.87 48.23 -87.19
CA ASN A 39 -28.66 47.46 -87.44
C ASN A 39 -27.46 48.05 -86.68
N GLN A 40 -27.36 49.38 -86.55
CA GLN A 40 -26.33 50.03 -85.72
C GLN A 40 -26.54 49.77 -84.22
N LEU A 41 -27.78 49.71 -83.74
CA LEU A 41 -28.11 49.32 -82.36
C LEU A 41 -27.85 47.82 -82.11
N GLY A 42 -28.17 46.96 -83.07
CA GLY A 42 -27.90 45.51 -83.00
C GLY A 42 -26.42 45.15 -83.12
N ASN A 43 -25.63 46.01 -83.78
CA ASN A 43 -24.18 45.94 -83.87
C ASN A 43 -23.48 46.82 -82.83
N ILE A 44 -24.19 47.28 -81.78
CA ILE A 44 -23.52 47.71 -80.56
C ILE A 44 -22.84 46.45 -80.04
N ASP A 45 -21.56 46.29 -80.38
CA ASP A 45 -20.67 45.35 -79.73
C ASP A 45 -20.94 45.46 -78.23
N MET A 46 -21.35 44.34 -77.62
CA MET A 46 -21.54 44.23 -76.18
C MET A 46 -20.42 45.04 -75.51
N SER A 47 -20.79 46.13 -74.82
CA SER A 47 -19.85 47.15 -74.34
C SER A 47 -18.60 46.49 -73.78
N ASP A 48 -17.41 47.00 -74.12
CA ASP A 48 -16.15 46.38 -73.70
C ASP A 48 -16.12 46.12 -72.18
N ASP A 49 -16.76 46.98 -71.38
CA ASP A 49 -16.95 46.82 -69.93
C ASP A 49 -17.71 45.54 -69.53
N VAL A 50 -18.73 45.13 -70.29
CA VAL A 50 -19.52 43.91 -70.02
C VAL A 50 -18.70 42.67 -70.39
N ARG A 51 -17.88 42.75 -71.45
CA ARG A 51 -16.95 41.68 -71.83
C ARG A 51 -15.86 41.51 -70.77
N GLU A 52 -15.25 42.60 -70.35
CA GLU A 52 -14.25 42.65 -69.27
C GLU A 52 -14.83 42.11 -67.96
N ALA A 53 -16.04 42.53 -67.57
CA ALA A 53 -16.71 42.00 -66.38
C ALA A 53 -16.95 40.48 -66.48
N GLY A 54 -17.33 39.97 -67.65
CA GLY A 54 -17.49 38.53 -67.90
C GLY A 54 -16.17 37.74 -67.77
N GLU A 55 -15.06 38.30 -68.26
CA GLU A 55 -13.72 37.71 -68.11
C GLU A 55 -13.26 37.72 -66.65
N VAL A 56 -13.49 38.81 -65.91
CA VAL A 56 -13.22 38.89 -64.47
C VAL A 56 -14.03 37.86 -63.69
N ILE A 57 -15.31 37.65 -64.04
CA ILE A 57 -16.15 36.61 -63.40
C ILE A 57 -15.58 35.21 -63.68
N ARG A 58 -15.22 34.91 -64.93
CA ARG A 58 -14.61 33.60 -65.28
C ARG A 58 -13.28 33.38 -64.57
N MET A 59 -12.45 34.41 -64.50
CA MET A 59 -11.18 34.37 -63.78
C MET A 59 -11.39 34.14 -62.28
N LYS A 60 -12.34 34.87 -61.68
CA LYS A 60 -12.75 34.69 -60.27
C LYS A 60 -13.23 33.26 -60.02
N GLU A 61 -14.07 32.71 -60.91
CA GLU A 61 -14.61 31.37 -60.76
C GLU A 61 -13.52 30.29 -60.91
N SER A 62 -12.54 30.51 -61.81
CA SER A 62 -11.34 29.68 -61.91
C SER A 62 -10.49 29.74 -60.63
N ILE A 63 -10.22 30.94 -60.11
CA ILE A 63 -9.44 31.14 -58.87
C ILE A 63 -10.14 30.46 -57.69
N LEU A 64 -11.46 30.60 -57.56
CA LEU A 64 -12.22 29.96 -56.48
C LEU A 64 -12.15 28.44 -56.56
N ASN A 65 -12.27 27.86 -57.75
CA ASN A 65 -12.14 26.42 -57.95
C ASN A 65 -10.72 25.93 -57.63
N GLN A 66 -9.69 26.67 -58.06
CA GLN A 66 -8.29 26.36 -57.74
C GLN A 66 -8.03 26.44 -56.23
N ALA A 67 -8.48 27.50 -55.57
CA ALA A 67 -8.34 27.69 -54.12
C ALA A 67 -9.09 26.60 -53.34
N TYR A 68 -10.28 26.20 -53.79
CA TYR A 68 -11.04 25.12 -53.17
C TYR A 68 -10.33 23.76 -53.28
N LEU A 69 -9.80 23.44 -54.47
CA LEU A 69 -9.04 22.21 -54.68
C LEU A 69 -7.76 22.19 -53.84
N GLU A 70 -7.05 23.30 -53.76
CA GLU A 70 -5.83 23.41 -52.96
C GLU A 70 -6.13 23.33 -51.46
N ALA A 71 -7.16 24.01 -50.97
CA ALA A 71 -7.61 23.90 -49.58
C ALA A 71 -8.00 22.46 -49.22
N LYS A 72 -8.69 21.75 -50.14
CA LYS A 72 -9.02 20.34 -49.96
C LYS A 72 -7.76 19.48 -49.90
N ARG A 73 -6.79 19.72 -50.80
CA ARG A 73 -5.51 19.02 -50.81
C ARG A 73 -4.74 19.20 -49.50
N ILE A 74 -4.61 20.44 -49.04
CA ILE A 74 -3.92 20.79 -47.79
C ILE A 74 -4.59 20.11 -46.60
N ARG A 75 -5.93 20.12 -46.54
CA ARG A 75 -6.66 19.45 -45.46
C ARG A 75 -6.39 17.95 -45.46
N THR A 76 -6.52 17.28 -46.60
CA THR A 76 -6.28 15.84 -46.70
C THR A 76 -4.83 15.49 -46.38
N SER A 77 -3.85 16.27 -46.82
CA SER A 77 -2.44 16.01 -46.46
C SER A 77 -2.20 16.21 -44.97
N ALA A 78 -2.78 17.25 -44.36
CA ALA A 78 -2.65 17.50 -42.92
C ALA A 78 -3.32 16.40 -42.08
N GLU A 79 -4.49 15.91 -42.50
CA GLU A 79 -5.17 14.77 -41.88
C GLU A 79 -4.30 13.51 -41.97
N GLU A 80 -3.78 13.18 -43.16
CA GLU A 80 -2.88 12.03 -43.36
C GLU A 80 -1.59 12.13 -42.54
N GLU A 81 -0.96 13.31 -42.48
CA GLU A 81 0.24 13.55 -41.67
C GLU A 81 -0.06 13.44 -40.17
N SER A 82 -1.19 14.00 -39.72
CA SER A 82 -1.63 13.88 -38.33
C SER A 82 -1.86 12.42 -37.95
N HIS A 83 -2.52 11.65 -38.81
CA HIS A 83 -2.72 10.23 -38.58
C HIS A 83 -1.39 9.48 -38.51
N LYS A 84 -0.49 9.70 -39.49
CA LYS A 84 0.85 9.09 -39.47
C LYS A 84 1.64 9.44 -38.21
N LEU A 85 1.60 10.69 -37.76
CA LEU A 85 2.29 11.12 -36.54
C LEU A 85 1.71 10.43 -35.30
N THR A 86 0.38 10.30 -35.24
CA THR A 86 -0.30 9.63 -34.13
C THR A 86 0.05 8.14 -34.11
N ASP A 87 0.00 7.46 -35.26
CA ASP A 87 0.36 6.05 -35.40
C ASP A 87 1.84 5.82 -35.01
N GLN A 88 2.74 6.71 -35.44
CA GLN A 88 4.16 6.67 -35.06
C GLN A 88 4.35 6.89 -33.55
N ALA A 89 3.66 7.86 -32.97
CA ALA A 89 3.73 8.16 -31.55
C ALA A 89 3.18 7.00 -30.70
N GLU A 90 2.09 6.35 -31.13
CA GLU A 90 1.54 5.16 -30.48
C GLU A 90 2.51 3.99 -30.57
N ALA A 91 3.11 3.74 -31.74
CA ALA A 91 4.11 2.70 -31.90
C ALA A 91 5.37 2.94 -31.04
N GLU A 92 5.84 4.18 -30.98
CA GLU A 92 6.98 4.56 -30.13
C GLU A 92 6.62 4.47 -28.65
N TYR A 93 5.43 4.93 -28.25
CA TYR A 93 4.92 4.80 -26.88
C TYR A 93 4.80 3.33 -26.48
N HIS A 94 4.23 2.48 -27.32
CA HIS A 94 4.14 1.04 -27.04
C HIS A 94 5.51 0.37 -26.98
N SER A 95 6.49 0.81 -27.76
CA SER A 95 7.87 0.33 -27.65
C SER A 95 8.52 0.75 -26.33
N LYS A 96 8.37 2.02 -25.92
CA LYS A 96 8.91 2.57 -24.66
C LYS A 96 8.17 2.13 -23.42
N VAL A 97 6.87 1.84 -23.50
CA VAL A 97 6.05 1.34 -22.38
C VAL A 97 6.05 -0.19 -22.34
N GLY A 98 6.31 -0.82 -23.49
CA GLY A 98 6.68 -2.23 -23.60
C GLY A 98 8.00 -2.54 -22.90
N GLU A 99 8.80 -1.52 -22.57
CA GLU A 99 9.71 -1.56 -21.43
C GLU A 99 8.89 -1.63 -20.12
N SER A 100 8.37 -2.82 -19.90
CA SER A 100 8.31 -3.55 -18.64
C SER A 100 9.66 -3.52 -17.89
N SER A 101 10.56 -2.55 -18.10
CA SER A 101 11.76 -2.37 -17.30
C SER A 101 11.36 -2.15 -15.85
N VAL A 102 10.29 -1.39 -15.60
CA VAL A 102 9.78 -1.19 -14.23
C VAL A 102 9.21 -2.48 -13.66
N LEU A 103 8.35 -3.19 -14.39
CA LEU A 103 7.73 -4.43 -13.90
C LEU A 103 8.74 -5.57 -13.78
N LYS A 104 9.56 -5.81 -14.81
CA LYS A 104 10.65 -6.78 -14.79
C LYS A 104 11.68 -6.47 -13.71
N ARG A 105 12.07 -5.19 -13.54
CA ARG A 105 12.99 -4.80 -12.47
C ARG A 105 12.36 -4.97 -11.09
N ALA A 106 11.08 -4.65 -10.95
CA ALA A 106 10.34 -4.87 -9.71
C ALA A 106 10.22 -6.36 -9.39
N GLU A 107 10.01 -7.21 -10.39
CA GLU A 107 9.96 -8.67 -10.25
C GLU A 107 11.34 -9.24 -9.85
N GLU A 108 12.41 -8.85 -10.56
CA GLU A 108 13.79 -9.22 -10.21
C GLU A 108 14.14 -8.81 -8.78
N LEU A 109 13.84 -7.56 -8.39
CA LEU A 109 14.10 -7.07 -7.03
C LEU A 109 13.26 -7.83 -6.00
N SER A 110 12.00 -8.14 -6.32
CA SER A 110 11.13 -8.90 -5.42
C SER A 110 11.65 -10.33 -5.21
N GLN A 111 12.17 -10.97 -6.26
CA GLN A 111 12.79 -12.30 -6.17
C GLN A 111 14.05 -12.25 -5.31
N GLU A 112 14.94 -11.28 -5.54
CA GLU A 112 16.14 -11.08 -4.73
C GLU A 112 15.82 -10.85 -3.24
N MET A 113 14.81 -10.02 -2.95
CA MET A 113 14.34 -9.79 -1.58
C MET A 113 13.76 -11.06 -0.94
N GLN A 114 13.02 -11.87 -1.70
CA GLN A 114 12.47 -13.13 -1.20
C GLN A 114 13.57 -14.15 -0.89
N GLU A 115 14.57 -14.26 -1.74
CA GLU A 115 15.73 -15.14 -1.52
C GLU A 115 16.53 -14.69 -0.30
N GLN A 116 16.84 -13.40 -0.20
CA GLN A 116 17.56 -12.84 0.93
C GLN A 116 16.80 -13.03 2.25
N ALA A 117 15.50 -12.71 2.27
CA ALA A 117 14.65 -12.92 3.44
C ALA A 117 14.55 -14.41 3.81
N GLY A 118 14.52 -15.30 2.80
CA GLY A 118 14.54 -16.74 3.00
C GLY A 118 15.84 -17.21 3.67
N TYR A 119 16.99 -16.71 3.21
CA TYR A 119 18.29 -17.02 3.78
C TYR A 119 18.43 -16.52 5.22
N GLU A 120 18.07 -15.25 5.46
CA GLU A 120 18.11 -14.65 6.81
C GLU A 120 17.18 -15.39 7.78
N SER A 121 15.96 -15.72 7.35
CA SER A 121 15.02 -16.50 8.16
C SER A 121 15.59 -17.86 8.55
N GLN A 122 16.23 -18.56 7.61
CA GLN A 122 16.90 -19.84 7.90
C GLN A 122 18.05 -19.67 8.90
N GLN A 123 18.86 -18.62 8.77
CA GLN A 123 19.94 -18.34 9.72
C GLN A 123 19.40 -18.08 11.12
N VAL A 124 18.37 -17.24 11.24
CA VAL A 124 17.72 -16.93 12.53
C VAL A 124 17.13 -18.20 13.15
N LEU A 125 16.47 -19.05 12.36
CA LEU A 125 15.93 -20.33 12.85
C LEU A 125 17.05 -21.25 13.36
N GLN A 126 18.15 -21.38 12.63
CA GLN A 126 19.28 -22.21 13.06
C GLN A 126 19.95 -21.66 14.33
N GLU A 127 20.09 -20.34 14.45
CA GLU A 127 20.64 -19.71 15.64
C GLU A 127 19.71 -19.89 16.85
N ALA A 128 18.40 -19.67 16.66
CA ALA A 128 17.39 -19.89 17.68
C ALA A 128 17.39 -21.34 18.16
N GLN A 129 17.48 -22.32 17.25
CA GLN A 129 17.62 -23.74 17.59
C GLN A 129 18.89 -24.01 18.40
N ARG A 130 20.06 -23.52 17.95
CA ARG A 130 21.32 -23.67 18.69
C ARG A 130 21.23 -23.08 20.09
N LYS A 131 20.61 -21.91 20.24
CA LYS A 131 20.41 -21.26 21.53
C LYS A 131 19.46 -22.06 22.42
N ALA A 132 18.36 -22.58 21.86
CA ALA A 132 17.41 -23.42 22.58
C ALA A 132 18.09 -24.68 23.13
N TYR A 133 18.87 -25.39 22.31
CA TYR A 133 19.63 -26.56 22.76
C TYR A 133 20.62 -26.23 23.87
N ARG A 134 21.31 -25.09 23.78
CA ARG A 134 22.24 -24.65 24.82
C ARG A 134 21.52 -24.39 26.14
N ILE A 135 20.39 -23.68 26.11
CA ILE A 135 19.58 -23.38 27.30
C ILE A 135 19.06 -24.66 27.95
N ILE A 136 18.55 -25.60 27.15
CA ILE A 136 18.03 -26.87 27.66
C ILE A 136 19.15 -27.67 28.33
N SER A 137 20.29 -27.83 27.65
CA SER A 137 21.43 -28.58 28.21
C SER A 137 21.98 -27.93 29.48
N GLU A 138 22.08 -26.59 29.52
CA GLU A 138 22.50 -25.86 30.70
C GLU A 138 21.50 -26.03 31.86
N ALA A 139 20.19 -25.91 31.58
CA ALA A 139 19.15 -26.10 32.57
C ALA A 139 19.14 -27.52 33.15
N GLU A 140 19.35 -28.55 32.31
CA GLU A 140 19.50 -29.94 32.74
C GLU A 140 20.70 -30.12 33.66
N ASN A 141 21.86 -29.59 33.30
CA ASN A 141 23.07 -29.65 34.13
C ASN A 141 22.88 -28.96 35.48
N VAL A 142 22.30 -27.76 35.49
CA VAL A 142 21.99 -27.02 36.73
C VAL A 142 20.99 -27.80 37.58
N SER A 143 19.96 -28.38 36.97
CA SER A 143 18.97 -29.19 37.69
C SER A 143 19.59 -30.42 38.33
N LEU A 144 20.48 -31.12 37.63
CA LEU A 144 21.19 -32.28 38.16
C LEU A 144 22.07 -31.89 39.34
N ALA A 145 22.93 -30.87 39.16
CA ALA A 145 23.81 -30.39 40.24
C ALA A 145 23.02 -29.95 41.48
N ARG A 146 21.85 -29.31 41.29
CA ARG A 146 20.99 -28.87 42.40
C ARG A 146 20.33 -30.04 43.13
N ARG A 147 19.93 -31.10 42.41
CA ARG A 147 19.40 -32.33 43.04
C ARG A 147 20.48 -33.03 43.84
N ASP A 148 21.67 -33.22 43.27
CA ASP A 148 22.79 -33.89 43.94
C ASP A 148 23.22 -33.13 45.20
N GLY A 149 23.26 -31.80 45.13
CA GLY A 149 23.55 -30.94 46.28
C GLY A 149 22.47 -31.04 47.37
N ALA A 150 21.19 -31.04 46.99
CA ALA A 150 20.08 -31.18 47.93
C ALA A 150 20.05 -32.56 48.61
N ASP A 151 20.31 -33.63 47.86
CA ASP A 151 20.37 -35.00 48.39
C ASP A 151 21.55 -35.16 49.35
N SER A 152 22.69 -34.56 49.03
CA SER A 152 23.87 -34.54 49.92
C SER A 152 23.60 -33.80 51.21
N TYR A 153 22.97 -32.61 51.13
CA TYR A 153 22.56 -31.84 52.30
C TYR A 153 21.53 -32.59 53.14
N ALA A 154 20.52 -33.21 52.52
CA ALA A 154 19.52 -34.00 53.24
C ALA A 154 20.18 -35.17 54.00
N ARG A 155 21.15 -35.85 53.39
CA ARG A 155 21.91 -36.92 54.05
C ARG A 155 22.69 -36.39 55.26
N GLU A 156 23.36 -35.25 55.13
CA GLU A 156 24.10 -34.63 56.23
C GLU A 156 23.17 -34.26 57.39
N VAL A 157 22.04 -33.62 57.10
CA VAL A 157 21.03 -33.25 58.13
C VAL A 157 20.47 -34.50 58.82
N LEU A 158 20.13 -35.54 58.07
CA LEU A 158 19.61 -36.79 58.64
C LEU A 158 20.65 -37.49 59.51
N PHE A 159 21.91 -37.50 59.12
CA PHE A 159 23.00 -38.09 59.91
C PHE A 159 23.21 -37.34 61.23
N ASN A 160 23.24 -36.00 61.17
CA ASN A 160 23.33 -35.16 62.38
C ASN A 160 22.13 -35.36 63.31
N LEU A 161 20.92 -35.53 62.76
CA LEU A 161 19.73 -35.81 63.55
C LEU A 161 19.80 -37.19 64.22
N GLU A 162 20.29 -38.20 63.50
CA GLU A 162 20.52 -39.55 64.05
C GLU A 162 21.50 -39.51 65.22
N GLU A 163 22.63 -38.81 65.07
CA GLU A 163 23.62 -38.65 66.13
C GLU A 163 23.02 -37.99 67.38
N GLN A 164 22.27 -36.90 67.21
CA GLN A 164 21.58 -36.22 68.31
C GLN A 164 20.57 -37.12 69.01
N LEU A 165 19.80 -37.91 68.26
CA LEU A 165 18.83 -38.86 68.83
C LEU A 165 19.55 -39.98 69.60
N ALA A 166 20.67 -40.49 69.10
CA ALA A 166 21.46 -41.49 69.80
C ALA A 166 22.00 -40.97 71.14
N ASP A 167 22.46 -39.73 71.18
CA ASP A 167 22.90 -39.07 72.41
C ASP A 167 21.77 -38.92 73.43
N ILE A 168 20.60 -38.45 72.99
CA ILE A 168 19.40 -38.31 73.85
C ILE A 168 18.98 -39.69 74.37
N LEU A 169 18.93 -40.71 73.51
CA LEU A 169 18.61 -42.09 73.92
C LEU A 169 19.60 -42.62 74.96
N SER A 170 20.89 -42.33 74.79
CA SER A 170 21.93 -42.70 75.76
C SER A 170 21.73 -42.01 77.11
N GLN A 171 21.37 -40.73 77.11
CA GLN A 171 21.01 -39.99 78.32
C GLN A 171 19.76 -40.58 79.01
N VAL A 172 18.71 -40.89 78.25
CA VAL A 172 17.49 -41.52 78.79
C VAL A 172 17.80 -42.88 79.41
N ARG A 173 18.59 -43.72 78.74
CA ARG A 173 19.01 -45.03 79.29
C ARG A 173 19.77 -44.89 80.60
N ARG A 174 20.78 -44.00 80.65
CA ARG A 174 21.51 -43.70 81.88
C ARG A 174 20.59 -43.22 83.01
N GLY A 175 19.57 -42.41 82.68
CA GLY A 175 18.55 -41.98 83.63
C GLY A 175 17.69 -43.13 84.16
N ILE A 176 17.24 -44.04 83.30
CA ILE A 176 16.48 -45.25 83.70
C ILE A 176 17.32 -46.15 84.60
N ASP A 177 18.58 -46.41 84.23
CA ASP A 177 19.49 -47.25 85.01
C ASP A 177 19.73 -46.66 86.40
N ALA A 178 19.92 -45.34 86.49
CA ALA A 178 20.08 -44.64 87.78
C ALA A 178 18.84 -44.77 88.68
N LEU A 179 17.63 -44.57 88.12
CA LEU A 179 16.37 -44.73 88.86
C LEU A 179 16.16 -46.18 89.33
N ASN A 180 16.45 -47.17 88.50
CA ASN A 180 16.34 -48.58 88.89
C ASN A 180 17.30 -48.94 90.03
N LEU A 181 18.54 -48.44 89.99
CA LEU A 181 19.52 -48.60 91.06
C LEU A 181 19.02 -47.96 92.37
N GLU A 182 18.39 -46.79 92.29
CA GLU A 182 17.80 -46.11 93.45
C GLU A 182 16.61 -46.88 94.05
N VAL A 183 15.75 -47.45 93.19
CA VAL A 183 14.63 -48.31 93.62
C VAL A 183 15.13 -49.61 94.26
N GLU A 184 16.17 -50.25 93.69
CA GLU A 184 16.83 -51.41 94.28
C GLU A 184 17.45 -51.11 95.64
N ALA A 185 18.17 -50.00 95.76
CA ALA A 185 18.77 -49.55 97.02
C ALA A 185 17.70 -49.27 98.09
N SER A 186 16.60 -48.62 97.70
CA SER A 186 15.46 -48.33 98.58
C SER A 186 14.77 -49.62 99.07
N LYS A 187 14.59 -50.61 98.19
CA LYS A 187 14.06 -51.94 98.57
C LYS A 187 14.99 -52.69 99.52
N ARG A 188 16.32 -52.64 99.30
CA ARG A 188 17.31 -53.24 100.20
C ARG A 188 17.32 -52.58 101.57
N GLN A 189 17.17 -51.25 101.64
CA GLN A 189 17.03 -50.52 102.90
C GLN A 189 15.73 -50.89 103.64
N GLN A 190 14.61 -51.07 102.93
CA GLN A 190 13.36 -51.53 103.54
C GLN A 190 13.44 -52.98 104.06
N GLN A 191 14.14 -53.87 103.36
CA GLN A 191 14.35 -55.25 103.82
C GLN A 191 15.31 -55.33 105.02
N GLN A 192 16.36 -54.50 105.06
CA GLN A 192 17.25 -54.41 106.23
C GLN A 192 16.54 -53.82 107.46
N ASN A 193 15.68 -52.81 107.27
CA ASN A 193 14.90 -52.24 108.37
C ASN A 193 13.79 -53.17 108.87
N GLY A 194 13.21 -54.02 108.00
CA GLY A 194 12.28 -55.07 108.41
C GLY A 194 12.90 -56.18 109.25
N ALA A 195 14.14 -56.59 108.94
CA ALA A 195 14.85 -57.64 109.68
C ALA A 195 15.31 -57.22 111.09
N HIS A 196 15.56 -55.92 111.32
CA HIS A 196 15.94 -55.40 112.65
C HIS A 196 14.75 -55.21 113.60
N SER A 197 13.50 -55.29 113.11
CA SER A 197 12.30 -55.10 113.95
C SER A 197 11.82 -56.38 114.68
N ASN A 198 12.33 -57.57 114.35
CA ASN A 198 11.88 -58.84 114.95
C ASN A 198 12.88 -59.45 115.97
N GLY A 199 13.89 -58.70 116.40
CA GLY A 199 14.94 -59.16 117.32
C GLY A 199 15.12 -58.35 118.61
N ALA A 200 14.33 -57.30 118.85
CA ALA A 200 14.58 -56.38 119.97
C ALA A 200 13.30 -55.85 120.62
N HIS A 201 12.49 -56.73 121.24
CA HIS A 201 11.50 -56.30 122.24
C HIS A 201 11.35 -57.36 123.35
N ALA A 202 12.26 -57.32 124.31
CA ALA A 202 11.99 -57.75 125.68
C ALA A 202 13.05 -57.19 126.64
N ASN A 203 12.96 -55.91 127.04
CA ASN A 203 13.02 -55.55 128.46
C ASN A 203 12.80 -54.05 128.71
N GLY A 204 12.02 -53.74 129.76
CA GLY A 204 12.25 -52.58 130.63
C GLY A 204 11.81 -51.22 130.09
N VAL A 205 10.54 -50.81 130.18
CA VAL A 205 9.92 -50.16 131.36
C VAL A 205 10.16 -48.63 131.43
N GLN A 206 9.10 -47.92 131.02
CA GLN A 206 8.40 -46.81 131.67
C GLN A 206 9.01 -45.40 131.85
N SER A 207 8.10 -44.47 131.52
CA SER A 207 7.84 -43.16 132.13
C SER A 207 8.71 -42.01 131.63
N ASN A 208 8.22 -40.80 131.41
CA ASN A 208 6.98 -40.15 131.84
C ASN A 208 6.77 -38.88 130.98
N GLY A 209 5.52 -38.40 130.92
CA GLY A 209 5.01 -37.03 130.63
C GLY A 209 5.71 -36.09 129.64
N VAL A 210 5.10 -35.07 129.04
CA VAL A 210 3.80 -34.37 129.09
C VAL A 210 4.12 -33.01 128.43
N ALA A 211 3.11 -32.37 127.81
CA ALA A 211 3.03 -30.95 127.46
C ALA A 211 3.80 -30.49 126.20
N VAL A 212 3.12 -30.14 125.11
CA VAL A 212 2.29 -28.93 124.86
C VAL A 212 3.15 -27.68 124.68
N ALA A 213 3.29 -27.24 123.44
CA ALA A 213 2.83 -25.95 122.90
C ALA A 213 3.06 -25.94 121.38
#